data_AF-A0A956CNN2-F1
#
_entry.id   AF-A0A956CNN2-F1
#
_cell.length_a   1.000
_cell.length_b   1.000
_cell.length_c   1.000
_cell.angle_alpha   90.00
_cell.angle_beta   90.00
_cell.angle_gamma   90.00
#
_symmetry.space_group_name_H-M   'P 1'
#
loop_
_entity.id
_entity.type
_entity.pdbx_description
1 polymer ?
#
loop_
_entity_poly.entity_id
_entity_poly.type
_entity_poly.pdbx_seq_one_letter_code
_entity_poly.pdbx_strand_id
1 'polypeptide(L)'
;MRRPSTLRRRLFLGGLGAAGVGAVPLLRSLESTSKAATGFPKRLVIWFTPNGSVPEEWFPKSGGETDFVLGRILKPLEDAGFRDKLLVMGGLDMKSTQSGPGDGHQVGMGHMLTGTALLDGDVKGGCDTCPAAGLAGGISVDQRVANQIGNETPFRSLELGIRADRNSENAWTRMSYRGSNQALPPEVDPNQAFARVFGDVDVDPAERAKQEAMRKSVIDSVKQDFGSFESRLSSDDKKRLESHYEGVLSIEKRLGLVGAGCEKPVLGAPLQNPRSQDNIREVADRQIEVATMAMACDLTRVVSFQWSNSVGDNLLSFLNANGTPIADGHHAISHLDDQTAAREQLIVINQWYATKLAELLTAMDRVVEGDGAILSNSPVIWVNELAEGGPHNHSNMPFLIAGNAGGAFRTGRYVTLNKQPYNNKYDWKGVPHNNLWVSVCQAYGIDTNTFGDPNFCTGAIPELT
;
A
#
# COMPACT_ATOMS: atom_id res chain seq x y z
N MET A 1 -16.34 -51.84 -4.91
CA MET A 1 -15.34 -50.76 -4.75
C MET A 1 -15.35 -49.89 -6.00
N ARG A 2 -15.88 -48.67 -5.93
CA ARG A 2 -15.72 -47.65 -6.98
C ARG A 2 -14.97 -46.48 -6.36
N ARG A 3 -13.79 -46.16 -6.91
CA ARG A 3 -13.02 -44.95 -6.53
C ARG A 3 -13.80 -43.70 -6.97
N PRO A 4 -13.93 -42.67 -6.14
CA PRO A 4 -14.48 -41.40 -6.61
C PRO A 4 -13.45 -40.70 -7.49
N SER A 5 -13.88 -40.30 -8.68
CA SER A 5 -13.12 -39.52 -9.65
C SER A 5 -12.81 -38.13 -9.10
N THR A 6 -11.52 -37.78 -9.01
CA THR A 6 -11.07 -36.40 -8.81
C THR A 6 -11.35 -35.60 -10.09
N LEU A 7 -12.39 -34.76 -10.08
CA LEU A 7 -12.61 -33.77 -11.14
C LEU A 7 -11.44 -32.79 -11.13
N ARG A 8 -10.52 -32.92 -12.08
CA ARG A 8 -9.54 -31.88 -12.42
C ARG A 8 -10.29 -30.74 -13.11
N ARG A 9 -10.52 -29.61 -12.42
CA ARG A 9 -11.04 -28.40 -13.06
C ARG A 9 -9.89 -27.73 -13.82
N ARG A 10 -9.95 -27.76 -15.15
CA ARG A 10 -9.05 -26.98 -16.01
C ARG A 10 -9.46 -25.50 -15.90
N LEU A 11 -8.59 -24.68 -15.32
CA LEU A 11 -8.69 -23.22 -15.32
C LEU A 11 -8.32 -22.70 -16.71
N PHE A 12 -9.30 -22.17 -17.42
CA PHE A 12 -9.10 -21.42 -18.65
C PHE A 12 -9.82 -20.10 -18.50
N LEU A 13 -9.07 -19.00 -18.31
CA LEU A 13 -9.57 -17.64 -18.45
C LEU A 13 -8.43 -16.77 -18.99
N GLY A 14 -8.40 -16.67 -20.33
CA GLY A 14 -7.69 -15.60 -21.03
C GLY A 14 -8.72 -14.58 -21.52
N GLY A 15 -8.47 -13.29 -21.26
CA GLY A 15 -9.05 -12.19 -22.04
C GLY A 15 -9.84 -11.12 -21.26
N LEU A 16 -9.18 -9.97 -21.10
CA LEU A 16 -9.65 -8.58 -21.27
C LEU A 16 -10.73 -7.99 -20.32
N GLY A 17 -10.29 -6.99 -19.55
CA GLY A 17 -11.12 -6.00 -18.85
C GLY A 17 -11.57 -6.41 -17.44
N ALA A 18 -12.15 -5.48 -16.69
CA ALA A 18 -12.63 -5.62 -15.31
C ALA A 18 -13.49 -6.88 -15.00
N ALA A 19 -13.92 -7.62 -16.03
CA ALA A 19 -14.54 -8.94 -15.94
C ALA A 19 -13.55 -10.11 -15.67
N GLY A 20 -12.25 -9.94 -15.88
CA GLY A 20 -11.21 -10.96 -15.65
C GLY A 20 -10.99 -11.33 -14.18
N VAL A 21 -11.37 -10.44 -13.25
CA VAL A 21 -11.49 -10.73 -11.80
C VAL A 21 -12.57 -11.81 -11.54
N GLY A 22 -13.41 -12.13 -12.53
CA GLY A 22 -14.39 -13.23 -12.47
C GLY A 22 -13.79 -14.64 -12.54
N ALA A 23 -12.47 -14.76 -12.63
CA ALA A 23 -11.76 -16.01 -12.83
C ALA A 23 -11.09 -16.60 -11.60
N VAL A 24 -11.15 -15.96 -10.43
CA VAL A 24 -10.67 -16.60 -9.20
C VAL A 24 -11.68 -17.70 -8.89
N PRO A 25 -11.38 -18.99 -9.16
CA PRO A 25 -12.27 -20.03 -8.72
C PRO A 25 -12.38 -19.86 -7.21
N LEU A 26 -13.59 -20.00 -6.66
CA LEU A 26 -13.81 -20.10 -5.22
C LEU A 26 -12.77 -21.06 -4.65
N LEU A 27 -11.66 -20.50 -4.17
CA LEU A 27 -10.62 -21.25 -3.50
C LEU A 27 -11.35 -21.84 -2.31
N ARG A 28 -11.24 -23.17 -2.18
CA ARG A 28 -11.86 -23.88 -1.07
C ARG A 28 -11.57 -23.10 0.21
N SER A 29 -12.60 -22.98 1.05
CA SER A 29 -12.46 -22.62 2.47
C SER A 29 -11.14 -23.22 2.96
N LEU A 30 -10.14 -22.36 3.16
CA LEU A 30 -8.92 -22.76 3.82
C LEU A 30 -9.39 -23.05 5.25
N GLU A 31 -9.69 -24.32 5.53
CA GLU A 31 -9.74 -24.80 6.90
C GLU A 31 -8.34 -24.56 7.46
N SER A 32 -8.17 -23.40 8.09
CA SER A 32 -6.99 -23.07 8.86
C SER A 32 -6.74 -24.24 9.80
N THR A 33 -5.60 -24.91 9.64
CA THR A 33 -5.14 -25.92 10.59
C THR A 33 -4.64 -25.30 11.90
N SER A 34 -4.82 -24.00 12.13
CA SER A 34 -4.63 -23.38 13.46
C SER A 34 -5.97 -23.34 14.22
N LYS A 35 -6.31 -24.45 14.85
CA LYS A 35 -7.17 -24.39 16.04
C LYS A 35 -6.42 -23.59 17.11
N ALA A 36 -6.98 -22.44 17.47
CA ALA A 36 -6.73 -21.61 18.66
C ALA A 36 -6.15 -20.20 18.41
N ALA A 37 -6.92 -19.35 17.72
CA ALA A 37 -7.10 -17.93 18.05
C ALA A 37 -8.39 -17.46 17.37
N THR A 38 -9.13 -16.55 17.97
CA THR A 38 -10.43 -16.07 17.47
C THR A 38 -10.30 -15.35 16.12
N GLY A 39 -10.76 -15.97 15.02
CA GLY A 39 -10.97 -15.31 13.71
C GLY A 39 -10.02 -15.73 12.58
N PHE A 40 -10.38 -15.36 11.35
CA PHE A 40 -9.55 -15.53 10.15
C PHE A 40 -8.39 -14.51 10.11
N PRO A 41 -7.31 -14.77 9.36
CA PRO A 41 -6.14 -13.88 9.33
C PRO A 41 -6.49 -12.43 8.94
N LYS A 42 -6.00 -11.47 9.72
CA LYS A 42 -6.03 -10.06 9.32
C LYS A 42 -4.92 -9.79 8.31
N ARG A 43 -5.20 -8.95 7.31
CA ARG A 43 -4.20 -8.51 6.32
C ARG A 43 -4.27 -7.00 6.12
N LEU A 44 -3.15 -6.34 5.85
CA LEU A 44 -3.11 -4.90 5.60
C LEU A 44 -2.81 -4.63 4.14
N VAL A 45 -3.58 -3.73 3.51
CA VAL A 45 -3.20 -3.16 2.23
C VAL A 45 -3.03 -1.65 2.36
N ILE A 46 -1.88 -1.13 1.94
CA ILE A 46 -1.67 0.31 1.75
C ILE A 46 -1.84 0.66 0.28
N TRP A 47 -2.61 1.70 0.00
CA TRP A 47 -2.88 2.20 -1.35
C TRP A 47 -2.46 3.66 -1.45
N PHE A 48 -1.29 3.92 -2.01
CA PHE A 48 -0.76 5.28 -2.16
C PHE A 48 -1.03 5.85 -3.55
N THR A 49 -1.51 7.10 -3.64
CA THR A 49 -1.58 7.86 -4.89
C THR A 49 -0.88 9.22 -4.76
N PRO A 50 -0.17 9.68 -5.81
CA PRO A 50 0.70 10.86 -5.71
C PRO A 50 -0.02 12.17 -6.02
N ASN A 51 0.67 13.29 -5.79
CA ASN A 51 0.33 14.68 -6.11
C ASN A 51 -0.92 15.22 -5.41
N GLY A 52 -1.31 14.60 -4.30
CA GLY A 52 -2.48 15.01 -3.51
C GLY A 52 -3.82 14.87 -4.22
N SER A 53 -4.82 15.61 -3.73
CA SER A 53 -6.22 15.49 -4.12
C SER A 53 -6.87 16.86 -4.29
N VAL A 54 -8.19 16.87 -4.50
CA VAL A 54 -9.02 18.08 -4.46
C VAL A 54 -9.90 17.98 -3.20
N PRO A 55 -9.51 18.60 -2.07
CA PRO A 55 -10.17 18.39 -0.78
C PRO A 55 -11.68 18.60 -0.80
N GLU A 56 -12.15 19.61 -1.53
CA GLU A 56 -13.58 19.90 -1.68
C GLU A 56 -14.34 18.76 -2.34
N GLU A 57 -13.70 17.96 -3.19
CA GLU A 57 -14.31 16.85 -3.90
C GLU A 57 -13.96 15.48 -3.31
N TRP A 58 -13.13 15.46 -2.27
CA TRP A 58 -12.81 14.28 -1.48
C TRP A 58 -13.77 14.12 -0.30
N PHE A 59 -13.86 15.14 0.56
CA PHE A 59 -14.63 15.07 1.79
C PHE A 59 -16.14 15.20 1.55
N PRO A 60 -16.98 14.54 2.36
CA PRO A 60 -18.42 14.73 2.29
C PRO A 60 -18.84 16.18 2.50
N LYS A 61 -19.73 16.67 1.63
CA LYS A 61 -20.23 18.06 1.66
C LYS A 61 -21.53 18.26 2.45
N SER A 62 -22.23 17.16 2.76
CA SER A 62 -23.54 17.19 3.41
C SER A 62 -23.83 15.87 4.12
N GLY A 63 -24.83 15.89 5.01
CA GLY A 63 -25.18 14.78 5.91
C GLY A 63 -24.35 14.78 7.20
N GLY A 64 -24.69 13.86 8.11
CA GLY A 64 -23.96 13.59 9.34
C GLY A 64 -23.09 12.35 9.23
N GLU A 65 -22.80 11.72 10.36
CA GLU A 65 -21.82 10.63 10.45
C GLU A 65 -22.17 9.41 9.57
N THR A 66 -23.46 9.09 9.36
CA THR A 66 -23.90 7.86 8.67
C THR A 66 -24.76 8.11 7.43
N ASP A 67 -25.32 9.30 7.28
CA ASP A 67 -26.14 9.77 6.14
C ASP A 67 -25.39 10.76 5.24
N PHE A 68 -24.06 10.83 5.36
CA PHE A 68 -23.19 11.65 4.51
C PHE A 68 -23.27 11.27 3.03
N VAL A 69 -23.03 12.28 2.18
CA VAL A 69 -22.88 12.15 0.73
C VAL A 69 -21.40 12.23 0.37
N LEU A 70 -20.86 11.16 -0.22
CA LEU A 70 -19.46 11.09 -0.65
C LEU A 70 -19.12 12.17 -1.69
N GLY A 71 -17.88 12.68 -1.63
CA GLY A 71 -17.36 13.59 -2.64
C GLY A 71 -17.21 12.92 -4.01
N ARG A 72 -17.14 13.72 -5.09
CA ARG A 72 -17.06 13.21 -6.47
C ARG A 72 -15.92 12.22 -6.67
N ILE A 73 -14.78 12.44 -6.02
CA ILE A 73 -13.59 11.58 -6.13
C ILE A 73 -13.89 10.16 -5.63
N LEU A 74 -14.68 10.02 -4.56
CA LEU A 74 -15.00 8.75 -3.94
C LEU A 74 -16.24 8.06 -4.55
N LYS A 75 -16.92 8.70 -5.49
CA LYS A 75 -18.12 8.17 -6.16
C LYS A 75 -17.92 6.76 -6.75
N PRO A 76 -16.79 6.41 -7.39
CA PRO A 76 -16.57 5.05 -7.90
C PRO A 76 -16.63 3.97 -6.82
N LEU A 77 -16.25 4.27 -5.58
CA LEU A 77 -16.35 3.33 -4.46
C LEU A 77 -17.82 3.14 -4.02
N GLU A 78 -18.60 4.22 -4.03
CA GLU A 78 -20.04 4.18 -3.76
C GLU A 78 -20.79 3.37 -4.83
N ASP A 79 -20.49 3.64 -6.11
CA ASP A 79 -21.12 2.95 -7.25
C ASP A 79 -20.82 1.45 -7.25
N ALA A 80 -19.64 1.06 -6.75
CA ALA A 80 -19.26 -0.33 -6.56
C ALA A 80 -19.86 -0.96 -5.27
N GLY A 81 -20.67 -0.23 -4.51
CA GLY A 81 -21.39 -0.74 -3.34
C GLY A 81 -20.56 -0.78 -2.05
N PHE A 82 -19.45 -0.05 -1.98
CA PHE A 82 -18.54 -0.11 -0.82
C PHE A 82 -18.84 0.93 0.27
N ARG A 83 -19.81 1.83 0.10
CA ARG A 83 -20.12 2.93 1.05
C ARG A 83 -20.13 2.48 2.52
N ASP A 84 -20.84 1.40 2.82
CA ASP A 84 -20.99 0.89 4.20
C ASP A 84 -19.72 0.20 4.74
N LYS A 85 -18.72 -0.03 3.88
CA LYS A 85 -17.39 -0.55 4.23
C LYS A 85 -16.34 0.55 4.29
N LEU A 86 -16.69 1.82 4.10
CA LEU A 86 -15.77 2.95 4.15
C LEU A 86 -15.78 3.64 5.52
N LEU A 87 -14.61 4.06 5.98
CA LEU A 87 -14.41 5.01 7.08
C LEU A 87 -13.64 6.20 6.55
N VAL A 88 -14.38 7.26 6.22
CA VAL A 88 -13.83 8.53 5.74
C VAL A 88 -13.48 9.38 6.95
N MET A 89 -12.28 9.95 6.99
CA MET A 89 -11.79 10.71 8.14
C MET A 89 -11.39 12.11 7.72
N GLY A 90 -12.11 13.12 8.20
CA GLY A 90 -11.69 14.52 8.11
C GLY A 90 -10.96 14.94 9.38
N GLY A 91 -9.97 15.81 9.27
CA GLY A 91 -9.27 16.38 10.42
C GLY A 91 -7.96 15.69 10.81
N LEU A 92 -7.37 14.91 9.91
CA LEU A 92 -6.03 14.32 10.10
C LEU A 92 -4.97 15.27 9.54
N ASP A 93 -3.99 15.63 10.35
CA ASP A 93 -2.86 16.47 9.91
C ASP A 93 -1.58 15.66 9.91
N MET A 94 -0.77 15.77 8.86
CA MET A 94 0.56 15.15 8.81
C MET A 94 1.59 15.99 9.58
N LYS A 95 1.33 16.30 10.85
CA LYS A 95 2.08 17.32 11.63
C LYS A 95 3.58 17.12 11.68
N SER A 96 4.04 15.87 11.58
CA SER A 96 5.46 15.55 11.51
C SER A 96 6.20 16.21 10.34
N THR A 97 5.53 16.62 9.26
CA THR A 97 6.19 17.31 8.12
C THR A 97 6.63 18.73 8.46
N GLN A 98 6.26 19.25 9.64
CA GLN A 98 6.78 20.51 10.17
C GLN A 98 8.22 20.38 10.72
N SER A 99 8.78 19.17 10.73
CA SER A 99 10.16 18.91 11.16
C SER A 99 10.94 18.14 10.09
N GLY A 100 12.27 18.25 10.15
CA GLY A 100 13.18 17.56 9.24
C GLY A 100 13.47 18.34 7.94
N PRO A 101 14.41 17.83 7.12
CA PRO A 101 14.78 18.41 5.86
C PRO A 101 13.85 17.96 4.71
N GLY A 102 13.94 18.63 3.56
CA GLY A 102 13.24 18.25 2.32
C GLY A 102 12.18 19.24 1.85
N ASP A 103 11.78 19.09 0.60
CA ASP A 103 10.63 19.79 0.03
C ASP A 103 9.29 19.15 0.43
N GLY A 104 8.18 19.81 0.09
CA GLY A 104 6.82 19.38 0.44
C GLY A 104 6.46 17.95 0.00
N HIS A 105 6.92 17.53 -1.18
CA HIS A 105 6.72 16.16 -1.66
C HIS A 105 7.63 15.17 -0.93
N GLN A 106 8.91 15.53 -0.69
CA GLN A 106 9.86 14.68 0.04
C GLN A 106 9.34 14.39 1.46
N VAL A 107 9.00 15.43 2.23
CA VAL A 107 8.50 15.27 3.60
C VAL A 107 7.17 14.55 3.60
N GLY A 108 6.26 14.88 2.68
CA GLY A 108 4.99 14.17 2.55
C GLY A 108 5.19 12.66 2.37
N MET A 109 6.04 12.27 1.41
CA MET A 109 6.21 10.87 1.02
C MET A 109 6.90 10.04 2.11
N GLY A 110 7.96 10.57 2.73
CA GLY A 110 8.66 9.86 3.79
C GLY A 110 7.89 9.82 5.11
N HIS A 111 7.12 10.86 5.44
CA HIS A 111 6.42 10.96 6.72
C HIS A 111 5.06 10.27 6.71
N MET A 112 4.42 10.14 5.54
CA MET A 112 3.08 9.57 5.40
C MET A 112 2.93 8.26 6.17
N LEU A 113 3.82 7.29 5.96
CA LEU A 113 3.74 5.99 6.65
C LEU A 113 4.64 5.85 7.87
N THR A 114 5.64 6.72 8.05
CA THR A 114 6.61 6.61 9.16
C THR A 114 6.28 7.54 10.34
N GLY A 115 5.56 8.63 10.09
CA GLY A 115 5.21 9.66 11.07
C GLY A 115 6.43 10.37 11.68
N THR A 116 7.59 10.33 11.04
CA THR A 116 8.84 10.91 11.58
C THR A 116 9.64 11.62 10.51
N ALA A 117 10.54 12.50 10.96
CA ALA A 117 11.40 13.33 10.13
C ALA A 117 12.23 12.51 9.11
N LEU A 118 12.45 13.10 7.94
CA LEU A 118 13.53 12.69 7.05
C LEU A 118 14.89 12.91 7.75
N LEU A 119 15.88 12.12 7.34
CA LEU A 119 17.26 12.33 7.73
C LEU A 119 17.89 13.42 6.87
N ASP A 120 18.99 14.02 7.33
CA ASP A 120 19.83 14.85 6.48
C ASP A 120 20.39 14.02 5.31
N GLY A 121 20.50 14.65 4.15
CA GLY A 121 21.04 14.01 2.95
C GLY A 121 21.46 15.00 1.89
N ASP A 122 21.74 14.49 0.70
CA ASP A 122 22.27 15.24 -0.44
C ASP A 122 21.26 15.41 -1.58
N VAL A 123 20.06 14.87 -1.45
CA VAL A 123 19.01 14.98 -2.47
C VAL A 123 18.29 16.32 -2.33
N LYS A 124 18.69 17.27 -3.16
CA LYS A 124 18.08 18.60 -3.22
C LYS A 124 16.66 18.51 -3.78
N GLY A 125 15.70 19.02 -3.00
CA GLY A 125 14.29 19.11 -3.35
C GLY A 125 13.94 20.12 -4.46
N GLY A 126 12.65 20.21 -4.80
CA GLY A 126 12.09 21.16 -5.77
C GLY A 126 11.95 22.61 -5.28
N CYS A 127 12.35 22.91 -4.04
CA CYS A 127 12.38 24.27 -3.50
C CYS A 127 13.81 24.76 -3.25
N ASP A 128 14.10 25.97 -3.71
CA ASP A 128 15.43 26.58 -3.66
C ASP A 128 15.96 26.76 -2.23
N THR A 129 15.09 27.08 -1.27
CA THR A 129 15.48 27.36 0.11
C THR A 129 15.42 26.14 1.04
N CYS A 130 14.86 25.02 0.61
CA CYS A 130 14.71 23.85 1.46
C CYS A 130 16.04 23.08 1.58
N PRO A 131 16.38 22.55 2.76
CA PRO A 131 17.56 21.70 2.91
C PRO A 131 17.41 20.41 2.09
N ALA A 132 18.54 19.87 1.63
CA ALA A 132 18.56 18.56 0.99
C ALA A 132 18.20 17.47 2.00
N ALA A 133 17.51 16.43 1.54
CA ALA A 133 16.98 15.38 2.39
C ALA A 133 17.59 14.02 2.04
N GLY A 134 17.67 13.18 3.07
CA GLY A 134 17.89 11.75 2.97
C GLY A 134 16.56 11.00 3.00
N LEU A 135 16.63 9.71 3.33
CA LEU A 135 15.48 8.83 3.51
C LEU A 135 14.80 9.07 4.86
N ALA A 136 13.62 8.48 5.05
CA ALA A 136 12.86 8.60 6.30
C ALA A 136 13.63 8.05 7.51
N GLY A 137 13.47 8.72 8.65
CA GLY A 137 14.17 8.41 9.88
C GLY A 137 13.60 7.25 10.70
N GLY A 138 12.57 6.54 10.23
CA GLY A 138 11.91 5.48 11.01
C GLY A 138 11.23 4.39 10.18
N ILE A 139 10.72 3.37 10.88
CA ILE A 139 9.94 2.27 10.29
C ILE A 139 8.57 2.78 9.83
N SER A 140 8.09 2.29 8.69
CA SER A 140 6.75 2.58 8.20
C SER A 140 5.69 1.65 8.80
N VAL A 141 4.43 2.09 8.86
CA VAL A 141 3.34 1.37 9.55
C VAL A 141 3.05 0.01 8.91
N ASP A 142 3.14 -0.12 7.58
CA ASP A 142 3.02 -1.39 6.87
C ASP A 142 4.10 -2.38 7.32
N GLN A 143 5.34 -1.91 7.48
CA GLN A 143 6.46 -2.74 7.92
C GLN A 143 6.39 -3.06 9.42
N ARG A 144 5.84 -2.14 10.23
CA ARG A 144 5.54 -2.40 11.65
C ARG A 144 4.49 -3.50 11.79
N VAL A 145 3.43 -3.47 11.00
CA VAL A 145 2.41 -4.53 10.96
C VAL A 145 3.01 -5.83 10.39
N ALA A 146 3.83 -5.75 9.35
CA ALA A 146 4.49 -6.93 8.78
C ALA A 146 5.43 -7.64 9.78
N ASN A 147 6.04 -6.92 10.72
CA ASN A 147 6.78 -7.54 11.83
C ASN A 147 5.89 -8.39 12.75
N GLN A 148 4.62 -8.02 12.91
CA GLN A 148 3.66 -8.72 13.76
C GLN A 148 3.06 -9.93 13.05
N ILE A 149 2.54 -9.75 11.82
CA ILE A 149 1.73 -10.80 11.15
C ILE A 149 2.41 -11.46 9.94
N GLY A 150 3.51 -10.89 9.44
CA GLY A 150 4.16 -11.35 8.21
C GLY A 150 5.05 -12.59 8.39
N ASN A 151 5.42 -12.94 9.64
CA ASN A 151 6.25 -14.11 9.94
C ASN A 151 5.50 -15.45 9.78
N GLU A 152 4.18 -15.42 9.62
CA GLU A 152 3.34 -16.60 9.43
C GLU A 152 3.16 -16.97 7.94
N THR A 153 3.71 -16.17 7.04
CA THR A 153 3.53 -16.35 5.58
C THR A 153 4.88 -16.35 4.85
N PRO A 154 4.97 -17.01 3.67
CA PRO A 154 6.19 -17.05 2.86
C PRO A 154 6.73 -15.66 2.48
N PHE A 155 5.89 -14.64 2.36
CA PHE A 155 6.34 -13.27 2.08
C PHE A 155 5.87 -12.34 3.19
N ARG A 156 6.84 -11.83 3.97
CA ARG A 156 6.58 -10.89 5.07
C ARG A 156 5.73 -9.69 4.63
N SER A 157 6.02 -9.15 3.45
CA SER A 157 5.24 -8.10 2.79
C SER A 157 5.49 -8.12 1.28
N LEU A 158 4.60 -7.49 0.50
CA LEU A 158 4.79 -7.23 -0.93
C LEU A 158 4.65 -5.74 -1.23
N GLU A 159 5.74 -5.12 -1.67
CA GLU A 159 5.76 -3.75 -2.18
C GLU A 159 5.60 -3.78 -3.70
N LEU A 160 4.45 -3.33 -4.21
CA LEU A 160 4.07 -3.38 -5.62
C LEU A 160 3.97 -1.96 -6.20
N GLY A 161 4.58 -1.74 -7.35
CA GLY A 161 4.63 -0.43 -8.00
C GLY A 161 3.79 -0.37 -9.26
N ILE A 162 3.11 0.75 -9.49
CA ILE A 162 2.51 1.12 -10.76
C ILE A 162 3.19 2.41 -11.21
N ARG A 163 4.06 2.33 -12.22
CA ARG A 163 4.85 3.48 -12.70
C ARG A 163 5.69 4.18 -11.61
N ALA A 164 6.18 3.38 -10.66
CA ALA A 164 7.16 3.76 -9.63
C ALA A 164 8.61 3.53 -10.13
N ASP A 165 8.86 3.86 -11.39
CA ASP A 165 10.03 3.49 -12.19
C ASP A 165 11.20 4.49 -12.12
N ARG A 166 11.10 5.55 -11.31
CA ARG A 166 12.25 6.42 -11.03
C ARG A 166 13.35 5.62 -10.32
N ASN A 167 14.42 5.35 -11.07
CA ASN A 167 15.60 4.59 -10.65
C ASN A 167 16.55 5.40 -9.75
N SER A 168 16.01 6.05 -8.71
CA SER A 168 16.78 6.64 -7.63
C SER A 168 16.09 6.35 -6.31
N GLU A 169 16.83 5.79 -5.35
CA GLU A 169 16.33 5.59 -3.99
C GLU A 169 16.47 6.91 -3.22
N ASN A 170 15.34 7.59 -3.00
CA ASN A 170 15.31 8.84 -2.23
C ASN A 170 13.90 9.09 -1.68
N ALA A 171 13.74 10.19 -0.95
CA ALA A 171 12.50 10.57 -0.29
C ALA A 171 11.30 10.76 -1.23
N TRP A 172 11.48 11.04 -2.53
CA TRP A 172 10.35 11.13 -3.46
C TRP A 172 9.83 9.76 -3.90
N THR A 173 10.68 8.74 -3.91
CA THR A 173 10.41 7.47 -4.62
C THR A 173 10.10 6.29 -3.69
N ARG A 174 10.13 6.49 -2.37
CA ARG A 174 10.02 5.42 -1.36
C ARG A 174 9.05 5.80 -0.24
N MET A 175 8.00 4.99 -0.07
CA MET A 175 7.03 5.13 1.03
C MET A 175 7.19 4.08 2.14
N SER A 176 7.72 2.90 1.81
CA SER A 176 7.88 1.78 2.76
C SER A 176 9.30 1.71 3.28
N TYR A 177 9.44 1.60 4.60
CA TYR A 177 10.72 1.61 5.31
C TYR A 177 10.74 0.53 6.38
N ARG A 178 11.74 -0.38 6.33
CA ARG A 178 11.93 -1.38 7.40
C ARG A 178 12.41 -0.76 8.71
N GLY A 179 13.02 0.41 8.61
CA GLY A 179 13.62 1.15 9.70
C GLY A 179 14.19 2.46 9.18
N SER A 180 14.88 3.18 10.07
CA SER A 180 15.56 4.43 9.74
C SER A 180 16.56 4.23 8.60
N ASN A 181 16.44 5.02 7.51
CA ASN A 181 17.28 4.92 6.33
C ASN A 181 17.26 3.55 5.61
N GLN A 182 16.18 2.77 5.77
CA GLN A 182 16.05 1.42 5.20
C GLN A 182 14.81 1.33 4.31
N ALA A 183 14.85 2.02 3.17
CA ALA A 183 13.75 2.01 2.20
C ALA A 183 13.56 0.64 1.54
N LEU A 184 12.33 0.34 1.17
CA LEU A 184 11.98 -0.82 0.35
C LEU A 184 11.53 -0.37 -1.04
N PRO A 185 12.17 -0.84 -2.12
CA PRO A 185 11.76 -0.51 -3.47
C PRO A 185 10.50 -1.31 -3.87
N PRO A 186 9.54 -0.69 -4.55
CA PRO A 186 8.40 -1.41 -5.11
C PRO A 186 8.81 -2.23 -6.35
N GLU A 187 8.27 -3.44 -6.48
CA GLU A 187 8.36 -4.24 -7.71
C GLU A 187 7.38 -3.69 -8.75
N VAL A 188 7.90 -3.11 -9.82
CA VAL A 188 7.10 -2.45 -10.87
C VAL A 188 6.71 -3.38 -12.02
N ASP A 189 7.32 -4.56 -12.11
CA ASP A 189 7.03 -5.54 -13.16
C ASP A 189 6.12 -6.64 -12.61
N PRO A 190 4.83 -6.67 -13.01
CA PRO A 190 3.89 -7.69 -12.51
C PRO A 190 4.29 -9.11 -12.92
N ASN A 191 5.04 -9.30 -14.01
CA ASN A 191 5.54 -10.62 -14.39
C ASN A 191 6.59 -11.11 -13.38
N GLN A 192 7.47 -10.21 -12.93
CA GLN A 192 8.47 -10.51 -11.91
C GLN A 192 7.84 -10.70 -10.53
N ALA A 193 6.87 -9.86 -10.17
CA ALA A 193 6.10 -10.03 -8.94
C ALA A 193 5.43 -11.41 -8.91
N PHE A 194 4.74 -11.80 -9.99
CA PHE A 194 4.08 -13.10 -10.10
C PHE A 194 5.06 -14.27 -10.05
N ALA A 195 6.14 -14.21 -10.84
CA ALA A 195 7.17 -15.25 -10.84
C ALA A 195 7.82 -15.43 -9.47
N ARG A 196 8.05 -14.31 -8.76
CA ARG A 196 8.60 -14.31 -7.39
C ARG A 196 7.63 -14.93 -6.39
N VAL A 197 6.36 -14.54 -6.43
CA VAL A 197 5.34 -14.95 -5.44
C VAL A 197 4.90 -16.40 -5.64
N PHE A 198 4.68 -16.81 -6.89
CA PHE A 198 4.11 -18.12 -7.22
C PHE A 198 5.13 -19.10 -7.81
N GLY A 199 6.41 -18.75 -7.83
CA GLY A 199 7.50 -19.59 -8.35
C GLY A 199 7.59 -20.94 -7.62
N ASP A 200 7.33 -20.93 -6.31
CA ASP A 200 7.45 -22.11 -5.44
C ASP A 200 6.09 -22.79 -5.14
N VAL A 201 4.99 -22.31 -5.74
CA VAL A 201 3.66 -22.93 -5.57
C VAL A 201 3.51 -24.09 -6.56
N ASP A 202 2.92 -25.20 -6.11
CA ASP A 202 2.76 -26.46 -6.87
C ASP A 202 4.06 -27.08 -7.40
N VAL A 203 5.20 -26.74 -6.81
CA VAL A 203 6.49 -27.40 -7.08
C VAL A 203 6.54 -28.75 -6.36
N ASP A 204 6.97 -29.79 -7.08
CA ASP A 204 7.21 -31.14 -6.56
C ASP A 204 8.05 -31.10 -5.27
N PRO A 205 7.68 -31.84 -4.21
CA PRO A 205 8.38 -31.77 -2.93
C PRO A 205 9.89 -32.08 -3.01
N ALA A 206 10.32 -32.99 -3.88
CA ALA A 206 11.74 -33.33 -4.02
C ALA A 206 12.51 -32.22 -4.73
N GLU A 207 11.93 -31.64 -5.79
CA GLU A 207 12.53 -30.49 -6.47
C GLU A 207 12.56 -29.24 -5.57
N ARG A 208 11.50 -29.03 -4.77
CA ARG A 208 11.47 -27.97 -3.75
C ARG A 208 12.60 -28.14 -2.74
N ALA A 209 12.74 -29.33 -2.14
CA ALA A 209 13.79 -29.58 -1.15
C ALA A 209 15.19 -29.32 -1.73
N LYS A 210 15.41 -29.65 -3.01
CA LYS A 210 16.65 -29.34 -3.72
C LYS A 210 16.86 -27.82 -3.90
N GLN A 211 15.83 -27.09 -4.30
CA GLN A 211 15.89 -25.63 -4.43
C GLN A 211 16.11 -24.94 -3.09
N GLU A 212 15.47 -25.41 -2.02
CA GLU A 212 15.65 -24.91 -0.67
C GLU A 212 17.08 -25.17 -0.16
N ALA A 213 17.64 -26.35 -0.41
CA ALA A 213 19.03 -26.66 -0.08
C ALA A 213 20.02 -25.75 -0.82
N MET A 214 19.79 -25.48 -2.11
CA MET A 214 20.61 -24.54 -2.90
C MET A 214 20.51 -23.11 -2.36
N ARG A 215 19.29 -22.62 -2.08
CA ARG A 215 19.07 -21.29 -1.51
C ARG A 215 19.72 -21.15 -0.15
N LYS A 216 19.59 -22.16 0.71
CA LYS A 216 20.24 -22.21 2.02
C LYS A 216 21.76 -22.12 1.88
N SER A 217 22.36 -22.86 0.95
CA SER A 217 23.80 -22.78 0.68
C SER A 217 24.24 -21.37 0.29
N VAL A 218 23.50 -20.70 -0.59
CA VAL A 218 23.81 -19.31 -0.99
C VAL A 218 23.68 -18.35 0.18
N ILE A 219 22.61 -18.48 0.97
CA ILE A 219 22.38 -17.68 2.17
C ILE A 219 23.51 -17.86 3.18
N ASP A 220 23.91 -19.10 3.45
CA ASP A 220 24.99 -19.41 4.39
C ASP A 220 26.33 -18.82 3.92
N SER A 221 26.61 -18.82 2.61
CA SER A 221 27.77 -18.12 2.04
C SER A 221 27.70 -16.60 2.24
N VAL A 222 26.55 -15.96 1.94
CA VAL A 222 26.38 -14.51 2.15
C VAL A 222 26.50 -14.13 3.62
N LYS A 223 26.00 -14.98 4.54
CA LYS A 223 26.16 -14.77 5.99
C LYS A 223 27.61 -14.80 6.44
N GLN A 224 28.39 -15.76 5.91
CA GLN A 224 29.81 -15.87 6.21
C GLN A 224 30.57 -14.64 5.71
N ASP A 225 30.30 -14.22 4.47
CA ASP A 225 30.91 -13.01 3.90
C ASP A 225 30.56 -11.78 4.76
N PHE A 226 29.28 -11.62 5.14
CA PHE A 226 28.84 -10.53 6.02
C PHE A 226 29.63 -10.45 7.32
N GLY A 227 29.74 -11.57 8.05
CA GLY A 227 30.49 -11.61 9.32
C GLY A 227 31.98 -11.28 9.16
N SER A 228 32.56 -11.57 7.99
CA SER A 228 33.96 -11.23 7.71
C SER A 228 34.20 -9.73 7.46
N PHE A 229 33.20 -9.01 6.92
CA PHE A 229 33.28 -7.58 6.65
C PHE A 229 32.81 -6.72 7.81
N GLU A 230 31.93 -7.22 8.68
CA GLU A 230 31.29 -6.46 9.76
C GLU A 230 32.31 -5.72 10.66
N SER A 231 33.44 -6.36 10.99
CA SER A 231 34.49 -5.76 11.84
C SER A 231 35.30 -4.64 11.16
N ARG A 232 35.15 -4.47 9.83
CA ARG A 232 35.92 -3.53 9.01
C ARG A 232 35.09 -2.33 8.53
N LEU A 233 33.80 -2.31 8.82
CA LEU A 233 32.87 -1.27 8.36
C LEU A 233 32.71 -0.14 9.37
N SER A 234 32.38 1.05 8.87
CA SER A 234 31.94 2.16 9.72
C SER A 234 30.60 1.81 10.39
N SER A 235 30.22 2.53 11.44
CA SER A 235 28.92 2.34 12.10
C SER A 235 27.73 2.51 11.16
N ASP A 236 27.86 3.40 10.18
CA ASP A 236 26.79 3.72 9.24
C ASP A 236 26.70 2.67 8.12
N ASP A 237 27.85 2.20 7.60
CA ASP A 237 27.87 1.11 6.64
C ASP A 237 27.37 -0.20 7.27
N LYS A 238 27.69 -0.42 8.55
CA LYS A 238 27.18 -1.56 9.30
C LYS A 238 25.65 -1.56 9.35
N LYS A 239 25.00 -0.44 9.68
CA LYS A 239 23.53 -0.32 9.68
C LYS A 239 22.89 -0.55 8.31
N ARG A 240 23.54 -0.07 7.24
CA ARG A 240 23.07 -0.30 5.85
C ARG A 240 23.18 -1.77 5.48
N LEU A 241 24.30 -2.39 5.81
CA LEU A 241 24.53 -3.79 5.52
C LEU A 241 23.62 -4.70 6.38
N GLU A 242 23.37 -4.36 7.65
CA GLU A 242 22.42 -5.05 8.53
C GLU A 242 21.01 -5.09 7.92
N SER A 243 20.54 -4.00 7.32
CA SER A 243 19.28 -3.97 6.57
C SER A 243 19.24 -5.00 5.42
N HIS A 244 20.34 -5.07 4.66
CA HIS A 244 20.48 -6.02 3.56
C HIS A 244 20.50 -7.47 4.08
N TYR A 245 21.22 -7.69 5.18
CA TYR A 245 21.33 -8.96 5.86
C TYR A 245 19.99 -9.46 6.40
N GLU A 246 19.19 -8.59 7.02
CA GLU A 246 17.82 -8.91 7.42
C GLU A 246 16.94 -9.27 6.23
N GLY A 247 17.16 -8.64 5.07
CA GLY A 247 16.56 -9.05 3.80
C GLY A 247 16.90 -10.49 3.42
N VAL A 248 18.17 -10.88 3.51
CA VAL A 248 18.62 -12.25 3.23
C VAL A 248 18.04 -13.24 4.24
N LEU A 249 18.03 -12.91 5.54
CA LEU A 249 17.41 -13.73 6.58
C LEU A 249 15.91 -13.89 6.38
N SER A 250 15.23 -12.86 5.87
CA SER A 250 13.82 -12.96 5.53
C SER A 250 13.56 -14.00 4.45
N ILE A 251 14.52 -14.27 3.55
CA ILE A 251 14.45 -15.33 2.53
C ILE A 251 14.59 -16.72 3.17
N GLU A 252 15.47 -16.88 4.15
CA GLU A 252 15.63 -18.14 4.87
C GLU A 252 14.35 -18.53 5.62
N LYS A 253 13.69 -17.56 6.27
CA LYS A 253 12.41 -17.78 6.95
C LYS A 253 11.29 -18.23 6.01
N ARG A 254 11.43 -18.00 4.69
CA ARG A 254 10.48 -18.50 3.68
C ARG A 254 10.68 -19.99 3.41
N LEU A 255 11.87 -20.53 3.65
CA LEU A 255 12.17 -21.94 3.40
C LEU A 255 11.33 -22.79 4.35
N GLY A 256 10.46 -23.65 3.81
CA GLY A 256 9.52 -24.45 4.59
C GLY A 256 8.13 -23.85 4.84
N LEU A 257 7.89 -22.56 4.55
CA LEU A 257 6.54 -21.98 4.52
C LEU A 257 5.99 -22.13 3.10
N VAL A 258 4.87 -22.85 2.95
CA VAL A 258 4.15 -23.00 1.70
C VAL A 258 2.70 -22.63 1.96
N GLY A 259 2.07 -21.89 1.04
CA GLY A 259 0.62 -21.70 1.06
C GLY A 259 -0.06 -23.05 0.92
N ALA A 260 -0.32 -23.72 2.04
CA ALA A 260 -0.93 -25.04 2.06
C ALA A 260 -2.33 -24.94 1.46
N GLY A 261 -2.62 -25.70 0.41
CA GLY A 261 -3.91 -25.68 -0.26
C GLY A 261 -4.10 -24.59 -1.32
N CYS A 262 -3.07 -23.83 -1.67
CA CYS A 262 -3.07 -22.94 -2.82
C CYS A 262 -2.66 -23.70 -4.10
N GLU A 263 -3.53 -23.70 -5.12
CA GLU A 263 -3.12 -24.06 -6.48
C GLU A 263 -2.50 -22.83 -7.14
N LYS A 264 -1.41 -23.03 -7.90
CA LYS A 264 -0.72 -21.97 -8.62
C LYS A 264 -1.71 -21.32 -9.59
N PRO A 265 -2.04 -20.03 -9.39
CA PRO A 265 -2.96 -19.36 -10.28
C PRO A 265 -2.31 -19.12 -11.65
N VAL A 266 -3.10 -18.67 -12.60
CA VAL A 266 -2.63 -18.27 -13.93
C VAL A 266 -2.74 -16.76 -14.01
N LEU A 267 -1.59 -16.08 -14.13
CA LEU A 267 -1.58 -14.73 -14.67
C LEU A 267 -1.80 -14.83 -16.18
N GLY A 268 -2.52 -13.90 -16.78
CA GLY A 268 -2.64 -13.82 -18.23
C GLY A 268 -1.28 -13.76 -18.93
N ALA A 269 -1.28 -13.76 -20.27
CA ALA A 269 -0.04 -13.70 -21.04
C ALA A 269 0.90 -12.58 -20.53
N PRO A 270 2.22 -12.83 -20.41
CA PRO A 270 3.14 -11.86 -19.86
C PRO A 270 3.03 -10.50 -20.53
N LEU A 271 2.89 -9.45 -19.72
CA LEU A 271 2.73 -8.09 -20.22
C LEU A 271 4.05 -7.64 -20.86
N GLN A 272 3.98 -7.23 -22.12
CA GLN A 272 5.14 -6.68 -22.84
C GLN A 272 5.39 -5.25 -22.38
N ASN A 273 6.66 -4.88 -22.14
CA ASN A 273 7.08 -3.56 -21.69
C ASN A 273 6.24 -3.00 -20.51
N PRO A 274 6.27 -3.66 -19.33
CA PRO A 274 5.49 -3.23 -18.15
C PRO A 274 5.91 -1.86 -17.60
N ARG A 275 7.02 -1.27 -18.09
CA ARG A 275 7.45 0.09 -17.72
C ARG A 275 6.89 1.17 -18.64
N SER A 276 6.19 0.81 -19.72
CA SER A 276 5.57 1.79 -20.62
C SER A 276 4.43 2.55 -19.95
N GLN A 277 4.32 3.86 -20.24
CA GLN A 277 3.17 4.68 -19.86
C GLN A 277 1.86 4.15 -20.42
N ASP A 278 1.88 3.63 -21.65
CA ASP A 278 0.68 3.12 -22.33
C ASP A 278 0.06 1.91 -21.61
N ASN A 279 0.91 1.17 -20.87
CA ASN A 279 0.52 -0.04 -20.15
C ASN A 279 0.13 0.23 -18.69
N ILE A 280 0.02 1.49 -18.25
CA ILE A 280 -0.25 1.81 -16.84
C ILE A 280 -1.52 1.13 -16.31
N ARG A 281 -2.56 1.00 -17.14
CA ARG A 281 -3.83 0.35 -16.76
C ARG A 281 -3.63 -1.15 -16.61
N GLU A 282 -3.00 -1.79 -17.59
CA GLU A 282 -2.72 -3.21 -17.61
C GLU A 282 -1.76 -3.61 -16.47
N VAL A 283 -0.76 -2.78 -16.16
CA VAL A 283 0.13 -3.00 -15.00
C VAL A 283 -0.66 -2.95 -13.71
N ALA A 284 -1.52 -1.94 -13.53
CA ALA A 284 -2.36 -1.83 -12.34
C ALA A 284 -3.25 -3.06 -12.16
N ASP A 285 -3.95 -3.48 -13.22
CA ASP A 285 -4.83 -4.66 -13.20
C ASP A 285 -4.05 -5.92 -12.79
N ARG A 286 -2.85 -6.12 -13.36
CA ARG A 286 -2.00 -7.27 -13.04
C ARG A 286 -1.44 -7.23 -11.63
N GLN A 287 -1.06 -6.07 -11.12
CA GLN A 287 -0.59 -5.94 -9.74
C GLN A 287 -1.74 -6.22 -8.74
N ILE A 288 -2.95 -5.75 -9.02
CA ILE A 288 -4.16 -6.07 -8.24
C ILE A 288 -4.43 -7.58 -8.26
N GLU A 289 -4.34 -8.22 -9.43
CA GLU A 289 -4.46 -9.68 -9.56
C GLU A 289 -3.41 -10.39 -8.69
N VAL A 290 -2.12 -10.05 -8.82
CA VAL A 290 -1.02 -10.66 -8.04
C VAL A 290 -1.26 -10.51 -6.54
N ALA A 291 -1.59 -9.32 -6.06
CA ALA A 291 -1.85 -9.06 -4.65
C ALA A 291 -3.03 -9.88 -4.12
N THR A 292 -4.15 -9.87 -4.84
CA THR A 292 -5.38 -10.57 -4.42
C THR A 292 -5.13 -12.07 -4.35
N MET A 293 -4.48 -12.64 -5.37
CA MET A 293 -4.13 -14.06 -5.39
C MET A 293 -3.13 -14.42 -4.28
N ALA A 294 -2.16 -13.55 -4.00
CA ALA A 294 -1.18 -13.77 -2.94
C ALA A 294 -1.85 -13.78 -1.56
N MET A 295 -2.79 -12.87 -1.31
CA MET A 295 -3.58 -12.83 -0.07
C MET A 295 -4.52 -14.04 0.04
N ALA A 296 -5.19 -14.41 -1.06
CA ALA A 296 -6.09 -15.57 -1.08
C ALA A 296 -5.36 -16.90 -0.82
N CYS A 297 -4.10 -17.00 -1.23
CA CYS A 297 -3.24 -18.15 -0.97
C CYS A 297 -2.47 -18.07 0.36
N ASP A 298 -2.75 -17.06 1.19
CA ASP A 298 -2.03 -16.72 2.43
C ASP A 298 -0.50 -16.69 2.23
N LEU A 299 -0.04 -16.26 1.04
CA LEU A 299 1.38 -16.11 0.73
C LEU A 299 1.95 -14.83 1.34
N THR A 300 1.11 -13.83 1.56
CA THR A 300 1.42 -12.62 2.31
C THR A 300 0.18 -12.08 3.01
N ARG A 301 0.39 -11.30 4.07
CA ARG A 301 -0.66 -10.56 4.77
C ARG A 301 -0.45 -9.05 4.78
N VAL A 302 0.59 -8.54 4.12
CA VAL A 302 0.84 -7.09 4.01
C VAL A 302 1.21 -6.75 2.58
N VAL A 303 0.45 -5.87 1.95
CA VAL A 303 0.69 -5.40 0.58
C VAL A 303 0.71 -3.88 0.56
N SER A 304 1.67 -3.29 -0.16
CA SER A 304 1.81 -1.85 -0.31
C SER A 304 1.83 -1.50 -1.79
N PHE A 305 0.80 -0.82 -2.28
CA PHE A 305 0.69 -0.33 -3.65
C PHE A 305 1.21 1.10 -3.75
N GLN A 306 2.32 1.30 -4.47
CA GLN A 306 2.87 2.62 -4.76
C GLN A 306 2.51 3.03 -6.19
N TRP A 307 1.55 3.95 -6.33
CA TRP A 307 1.30 4.60 -7.61
C TRP A 307 2.32 5.70 -7.83
N SER A 308 3.25 5.44 -8.72
CA SER A 308 4.33 6.32 -9.09
C SER A 308 5.24 6.76 -7.93
N ASN A 309 5.61 8.03 -7.91
CA ASN A 309 6.40 8.69 -6.89
C ASN A 309 5.73 10.03 -6.59
N SER A 310 6.13 10.70 -5.53
CA SER A 310 5.48 11.94 -5.09
C SER A 310 5.55 13.10 -6.10
N VAL A 311 6.42 13.03 -7.11
CA VAL A 311 6.48 13.99 -8.25
C VAL A 311 6.16 13.28 -9.57
N GLY A 312 5.27 12.28 -9.49
CA GLY A 312 4.94 11.39 -10.59
C GLY A 312 4.18 12.12 -11.69
N ASP A 313 4.86 12.41 -12.79
CA ASP A 313 4.32 13.20 -13.90
C ASP A 313 3.76 12.31 -15.03
N ASN A 314 2.93 11.34 -14.63
CA ASN A 314 2.34 10.41 -15.60
C ASN A 314 1.38 11.13 -16.55
N LEU A 315 1.47 10.82 -17.83
CA LEU A 315 0.54 11.28 -18.86
C LEU A 315 -0.69 10.36 -18.88
N LEU A 316 -1.85 10.89 -18.50
CA LEU A 316 -3.09 10.12 -18.36
C LEU A 316 -4.10 10.46 -19.48
N SER A 317 -3.62 10.56 -20.72
CA SER A 317 -4.39 11.02 -21.89
C SER A 317 -5.54 10.11 -22.32
N PHE A 318 -5.64 8.90 -21.76
CA PHE A 318 -6.81 8.05 -21.90
C PHE A 318 -8.01 8.54 -21.07
N LEU A 319 -7.79 9.43 -20.10
CA LEU A 319 -8.83 10.11 -19.34
C LEU A 319 -9.26 11.38 -20.04
N ASN A 320 -10.54 11.74 -19.85
CA ASN A 320 -11.12 12.95 -20.42
C ASN A 320 -11.75 13.79 -19.32
N ALA A 321 -11.39 15.08 -19.27
CA ALA A 321 -12.04 16.08 -18.45
C ALA A 321 -12.92 16.96 -19.36
N ASN A 322 -14.22 17.02 -19.09
CA ASN A 322 -15.19 17.77 -19.91
C ASN A 322 -15.09 17.45 -21.42
N GLY A 323 -14.89 16.18 -21.78
CA GLY A 323 -14.81 15.73 -23.18
C GLY A 323 -13.46 16.01 -23.87
N THR A 324 -12.46 16.54 -23.15
CA THR A 324 -11.11 16.76 -23.66
C THR A 324 -10.11 15.80 -23.01
N PRO A 325 -9.22 15.14 -23.77
CA PRO A 325 -8.16 14.32 -23.22
C PRO A 325 -7.24 15.10 -22.28
N ILE A 326 -6.82 14.48 -21.18
CA ILE A 326 -5.85 15.08 -20.25
C ILE A 326 -4.44 14.92 -20.84
N ALA A 327 -3.97 15.95 -21.53
CA ALA A 327 -2.70 15.91 -22.28
C ALA A 327 -1.47 16.29 -21.45
N ASP A 328 -1.66 16.99 -20.32
CA ASP A 328 -0.58 17.41 -19.44
C ASP A 328 -0.23 16.33 -18.40
N GLY A 329 0.98 16.40 -17.86
CA GLY A 329 1.46 15.49 -16.83
C GLY A 329 0.75 15.71 -15.50
N HIS A 330 0.46 14.63 -14.77
CA HIS A 330 -0.27 14.70 -13.51
C HIS A 330 0.39 15.62 -12.47
N HIS A 331 1.73 15.62 -12.37
CA HIS A 331 2.43 16.49 -11.44
C HIS A 331 2.31 17.95 -11.89
N ALA A 332 2.50 18.23 -13.18
CA ALA A 332 2.34 19.58 -13.72
C ALA A 332 0.93 20.15 -13.47
N ILE A 333 -0.13 19.36 -13.70
CA ILE A 333 -1.51 19.78 -13.44
C ILE A 333 -1.75 20.07 -11.96
N SER A 334 -1.12 19.31 -11.05
CA SER A 334 -1.32 19.48 -9.62
C SER A 334 -0.87 20.86 -9.11
N HIS A 335 0.06 21.53 -9.81
CA HIS A 335 0.50 22.90 -9.52
C HIS A 335 -0.43 24.01 -10.05
N LEU A 336 -1.49 23.66 -10.78
CA LEU A 336 -2.44 24.60 -11.39
C LEU A 336 -3.83 24.49 -10.73
N ASP A 337 -3.88 24.06 -9.48
CA ASP A 337 -5.11 23.79 -8.73
C ASP A 337 -5.98 25.02 -8.40
N ASP A 338 -5.48 26.22 -8.68
CA ASP A 338 -6.24 27.48 -8.70
C ASP A 338 -7.06 27.66 -9.99
N GLN A 339 -6.77 26.88 -11.05
CA GLN A 339 -7.46 26.93 -12.33
C GLN A 339 -8.61 25.93 -12.37
N THR A 340 -9.81 26.40 -12.73
CA THR A 340 -11.01 25.54 -12.83
C THR A 340 -10.82 24.33 -13.76
N ALA A 341 -10.10 24.50 -14.87
CA ALA A 341 -9.86 23.42 -15.83
C ALA A 341 -8.95 22.33 -15.24
N ALA A 342 -7.84 22.71 -14.60
CA ALA A 342 -6.92 21.79 -13.96
C ALA A 342 -7.57 21.07 -12.77
N ARG A 343 -8.39 21.77 -11.96
CA ARG A 343 -9.17 21.13 -10.89
C ARG A 343 -10.06 20.01 -11.40
N GLU A 344 -10.76 20.22 -12.52
CA GLU A 344 -11.59 19.15 -13.11
C GLU A 344 -10.74 17.97 -13.61
N GLN A 345 -9.58 18.23 -14.21
CA GLN A 345 -8.63 17.17 -14.58
C GLN A 345 -8.17 16.37 -13.35
N LEU A 346 -7.82 17.04 -12.25
CA LEU A 346 -7.42 16.39 -10.99
C LEU A 346 -8.54 15.55 -10.39
N ILE A 347 -9.80 16.01 -10.46
CA ILE A 347 -10.97 15.23 -10.01
C ILE A 347 -11.08 13.95 -10.83
N VAL A 348 -11.00 14.04 -12.16
CA VAL A 348 -11.08 12.86 -13.06
C VAL A 348 -9.92 11.88 -12.82
N ILE A 349 -8.70 12.38 -12.61
CA ILE A 349 -7.54 11.54 -12.29
C ILE A 349 -7.75 10.82 -10.95
N ASN A 350 -8.18 11.53 -9.91
CA ASN A 350 -8.44 10.93 -8.59
C ASN A 350 -9.62 9.95 -8.62
N GLN A 351 -10.65 10.20 -9.42
CA GLN A 351 -11.74 9.24 -9.70
C GLN A 351 -11.22 7.98 -10.38
N TRP A 352 -10.24 8.09 -11.28
CA TRP A 352 -9.62 6.92 -11.89
C TRP A 352 -8.87 6.07 -10.85
N TYR A 353 -8.11 6.69 -9.94
CA TYR A 353 -7.51 5.95 -8.82
C TYR A 353 -8.57 5.31 -7.91
N ALA A 354 -9.67 6.01 -7.60
CA ALA A 354 -10.79 5.43 -6.85
C ALA A 354 -11.43 4.24 -7.58
N THR A 355 -11.50 4.30 -8.91
CA THR A 355 -11.99 3.19 -9.74
C THR A 355 -11.08 1.97 -9.62
N LYS A 356 -9.75 2.17 -9.65
CA LYS A 356 -8.77 1.09 -9.46
C LYS A 356 -8.78 0.54 -8.03
N LEU A 357 -9.03 1.38 -7.02
CA LEU A 357 -9.28 0.91 -5.67
C LEU A 357 -10.57 0.09 -5.60
N ALA A 358 -11.66 0.51 -6.25
CA ALA A 358 -12.91 -0.27 -6.31
C ALA A 358 -12.71 -1.65 -6.93
N GLU A 359 -11.88 -1.77 -7.97
CA GLU A 359 -11.49 -3.05 -8.59
C GLU A 359 -10.77 -3.96 -7.58
N LEU A 360 -9.79 -3.43 -6.83
CA LEU A 360 -9.11 -4.17 -5.76
C LEU A 360 -10.10 -4.61 -4.66
N LEU A 361 -10.94 -3.69 -4.17
CA LEU A 361 -11.93 -4.00 -3.14
C LEU A 361 -12.92 -5.08 -3.62
N THR A 362 -13.34 -5.03 -4.89
CA THR A 362 -14.18 -6.05 -5.50
C THR A 362 -13.48 -7.40 -5.58
N ALA A 363 -12.19 -7.41 -5.93
CA ALA A 363 -11.40 -8.63 -5.99
C ALA A 363 -11.27 -9.25 -4.59
N MET A 364 -10.98 -8.44 -3.56
CA MET A 364 -10.91 -8.87 -2.17
C MET A 364 -12.28 -9.33 -1.63
N ASP A 365 -13.37 -8.64 -1.96
CA ASP A 365 -14.71 -8.99 -1.47
C ASP A 365 -15.25 -10.31 -2.05
N ARG A 366 -14.68 -10.77 -3.18
CA ARG A 366 -15.00 -12.06 -3.80
C ARG A 366 -14.24 -13.24 -3.20
N VAL A 367 -13.13 -12.99 -2.51
CA VAL A 367 -12.36 -14.05 -1.85
C VAL A 367 -13.01 -14.35 -0.52
N VAL A 368 -13.71 -15.48 -0.44
CA VAL A 368 -14.38 -15.95 0.78
C VAL A 368 -13.39 -16.65 1.69
N GLU A 369 -13.32 -16.20 2.94
CA GLU A 369 -12.50 -16.76 4.00
C GLU A 369 -13.41 -16.96 5.23
N GLY A 370 -13.93 -18.18 5.36
CA GLY A 370 -14.92 -18.52 6.39
C GLY A 370 -16.32 -18.03 6.11
N ASP A 371 -16.86 -17.28 7.07
CA ASP A 371 -18.21 -16.71 7.03
C ASP A 371 -18.28 -15.34 6.32
N GLY A 372 -17.13 -14.81 5.86
CA GLY A 372 -17.06 -13.50 5.22
C GLY A 372 -16.01 -13.44 4.10
N ALA A 373 -15.87 -12.25 3.50
CA ALA A 373 -14.82 -11.99 2.53
C ALA A 373 -13.52 -11.57 3.24
N ILE A 374 -12.37 -11.73 2.59
CA ILE A 374 -11.09 -11.29 3.18
C ILE A 374 -11.10 -9.79 3.49
N LEU A 375 -11.83 -8.97 2.72
CA LEU A 375 -11.97 -7.53 2.95
C LEU A 375 -12.55 -7.21 4.35
N SER A 376 -13.38 -8.09 4.92
CA SER A 376 -13.90 -7.92 6.27
C SER A 376 -12.78 -7.93 7.32
N ASN A 377 -11.76 -8.78 7.16
CA ASN A 377 -10.62 -8.86 8.08
C ASN A 377 -9.40 -8.05 7.62
N SER A 378 -9.44 -7.49 6.40
CA SER A 378 -8.28 -6.94 5.72
C SER A 378 -8.52 -5.51 5.25
N PRO A 379 -8.26 -4.49 6.08
CA PRO A 379 -8.47 -3.10 5.69
C PRO A 379 -7.50 -2.70 4.57
N VAL A 380 -8.03 -1.95 3.61
CA VAL A 380 -7.25 -1.17 2.65
C VAL A 380 -7.23 0.29 3.12
N ILE A 381 -6.04 0.86 3.30
CA ILE A 381 -5.87 2.25 3.71
C ILE A 381 -5.37 3.04 2.51
N TRP A 382 -6.20 3.95 2.01
CA TRP A 382 -5.80 4.90 0.97
C TRP A 382 -5.10 6.09 1.63
N VAL A 383 -3.89 6.36 1.18
CA VAL A 383 -3.05 7.47 1.63
C VAL A 383 -2.54 8.32 0.46
N ASN A 384 -2.24 9.57 0.77
CA ASN A 384 -1.57 10.53 -0.11
C ASN A 384 -0.42 11.20 0.65
N GLU A 385 0.59 11.64 -0.07
CA GLU A 385 1.71 12.39 0.49
C GLU A 385 1.37 13.88 0.67
N LEU A 386 0.46 14.40 -0.14
CA LEU A 386 -0.12 15.75 -0.03
C LEU A 386 -1.64 15.66 0.14
N ALA A 387 -2.22 16.65 0.81
CA ALA A 387 -3.66 16.89 0.77
C ALA A 387 -4.07 17.61 -0.53
N GLU A 388 -3.27 18.60 -0.95
CA GLU A 388 -3.49 19.41 -2.14
C GLU A 388 -2.12 19.72 -2.78
N GLY A 389 -2.06 19.59 -4.11
CA GLY A 389 -0.82 19.59 -4.90
C GLY A 389 -0.11 20.94 -4.92
N GLY A 390 -0.73 21.97 -5.47
CA GLY A 390 -0.12 23.28 -5.71
C GLY A 390 0.47 23.95 -4.46
N PRO A 391 -0.21 23.94 -3.30
CA PRO A 391 0.37 24.48 -2.08
C PRO A 391 1.33 23.54 -1.34
N HIS A 392 1.48 22.29 -1.77
CA HIS A 392 2.08 21.21 -0.98
C HIS A 392 1.47 21.12 0.43
N ASN A 393 0.14 21.06 0.52
CA ASN A 393 -0.55 21.05 1.80
C ASN A 393 -0.44 19.67 2.49
N HIS A 394 -0.25 19.66 3.81
CA HIS A 394 -0.18 18.47 4.67
C HIS A 394 -1.21 18.48 5.82
N SER A 395 -2.12 19.45 5.81
CA SER A 395 -3.25 19.54 6.74
C SER A 395 -4.51 18.91 6.14
N ASN A 396 -5.36 18.34 6.98
CA ASN A 396 -6.61 17.66 6.57
C ASN A 396 -6.41 16.61 5.45
N MET A 397 -5.49 15.68 5.68
CA MET A 397 -5.06 14.65 4.73
C MET A 397 -6.24 13.78 4.27
N PRO A 398 -6.35 13.51 2.95
CA PRO A 398 -7.41 12.69 2.36
C PRO A 398 -7.13 11.19 2.57
N PHE A 399 -7.17 10.74 3.83
CA PHE A 399 -7.01 9.32 4.14
C PHE A 399 -8.37 8.64 4.28
N LEU A 400 -8.43 7.39 3.85
CA LEU A 400 -9.64 6.57 3.86
C LEU A 400 -9.28 5.14 4.28
N ILE A 401 -10.12 4.52 5.11
CA ILE A 401 -10.06 3.09 5.36
C ILE A 401 -11.25 2.41 4.67
N ALA A 402 -10.99 1.34 3.93
CA ALA A 402 -12.01 0.44 3.39
C ALA A 402 -11.85 -0.95 4.01
N GLY A 403 -12.88 -1.45 4.69
CA GLY A 403 -12.84 -2.68 5.49
C GLY A 403 -12.70 -2.40 7.00
N ASN A 404 -13.10 -3.37 7.83
CA ASN A 404 -13.25 -3.15 9.28
C ASN A 404 -12.21 -3.86 10.16
N ALA A 405 -11.21 -4.53 9.56
CA ALA A 405 -10.14 -5.23 10.29
C ALA A 405 -10.63 -6.22 11.35
N GLY A 406 -11.70 -6.96 11.04
CA GLY A 406 -12.34 -7.89 11.97
C GLY A 406 -13.10 -7.17 13.09
N GLY A 407 -13.73 -6.05 12.76
CA GLY A 407 -14.49 -5.21 13.70
C GLY A 407 -13.65 -4.21 14.50
N ALA A 408 -12.35 -4.08 14.24
CA ALA A 408 -11.52 -3.07 14.90
C ALA A 408 -11.79 -1.64 14.41
N PHE A 409 -12.38 -1.47 13.21
CA PHE A 409 -12.81 -0.17 12.70
C PHE A 409 -14.31 -0.14 12.40
N ARG A 410 -15.02 0.88 12.88
CA ARG A 410 -16.43 1.09 12.53
C ARG A 410 -16.54 1.81 11.19
N THR A 411 -16.88 1.06 10.16
CA THR A 411 -17.10 1.53 8.79
C THR A 411 -18.55 1.98 8.56
N GLY A 412 -18.84 2.49 7.36
CA GLY A 412 -20.11 3.14 7.00
C GLY A 412 -20.23 4.55 7.58
N ARG A 413 -19.09 5.19 7.85
CA ARG A 413 -19.03 6.44 8.64
C ARG A 413 -18.13 7.49 7.98
N TYR A 414 -18.51 8.74 8.15
CA TYR A 414 -17.65 9.91 8.03
C TYR A 414 -17.42 10.50 9.41
N VAL A 415 -16.16 10.49 9.86
CA VAL A 415 -15.78 11.04 11.17
C VAL A 415 -14.96 12.32 10.97
N THR A 416 -15.32 13.35 11.73
CA THR A 416 -14.59 14.62 11.76
C THR A 416 -13.81 14.72 13.06
N LEU A 417 -12.51 14.50 12.99
CA LEU A 417 -11.58 14.49 14.13
C LEU A 417 -11.22 15.90 14.62
N ASN A 418 -11.37 16.90 13.74
CA ASN A 418 -11.22 18.32 14.09
C ASN A 418 -12.58 19.02 14.07
N LYS A 419 -13.09 19.44 15.23
CA LYS A 419 -14.39 20.14 15.33
C LYS A 419 -14.34 21.60 14.85
N GLN A 420 -13.17 22.12 14.50
CA GLN A 420 -13.00 23.45 13.93
C GLN A 420 -12.81 23.36 12.41
N PRO A 421 -13.46 24.20 11.61
CA PRO A 421 -13.25 24.24 10.17
C PRO A 421 -11.80 24.66 9.87
N TYR A 422 -11.20 24.01 8.88
CA TYR A 422 -9.92 24.41 8.31
C TYR A 422 -10.13 25.72 7.54
N ASN A 423 -9.58 26.82 8.04
CA ASN A 423 -9.77 28.13 7.41
C ASN A 423 -8.73 28.41 6.31
N ASN A 424 -7.60 27.69 6.30
CA ASN A 424 -6.58 27.71 5.25
C ASN A 424 -5.65 26.49 5.36
N LYS A 425 -4.75 26.35 4.39
CA LYS A 425 -3.74 25.27 4.27
C LYS A 425 -2.69 25.18 5.40
N TYR A 426 -2.63 26.15 6.30
CA TYR A 426 -1.73 26.15 7.46
C TYR A 426 -2.46 25.91 8.77
N ASP A 427 -3.72 25.48 8.71
CA ASP A 427 -4.54 25.23 9.90
C ASP A 427 -4.21 23.86 10.51
N TRP A 428 -3.06 23.77 11.19
CA TRP A 428 -2.54 22.56 11.86
C TRP A 428 -3.27 22.19 13.16
N LYS A 429 -4.60 22.33 13.19
CA LYS A 429 -5.45 22.08 14.36
C LYS A 429 -6.04 20.67 14.40
N GLY A 430 -5.79 19.87 13.38
CA GLY A 430 -6.21 18.48 13.30
C GLY A 430 -5.50 17.54 14.28
N VAL A 431 -5.99 16.32 14.29
CA VAL A 431 -5.36 15.21 15.00
C VAL A 431 -4.13 14.77 14.20
N PRO A 432 -2.95 14.59 14.83
CA PRO A 432 -1.78 14.08 14.13
C PRO A 432 -2.05 12.72 13.48
N HIS A 433 -1.62 12.51 12.24
CA HIS A 433 -1.79 11.23 11.54
C HIS A 433 -1.03 10.07 12.21
N ASN A 434 -0.01 10.34 13.02
CA ASN A 434 0.64 9.34 13.87
C ASN A 434 -0.38 8.56 14.74
N ASN A 435 -1.44 9.23 15.19
CA ASN A 435 -2.50 8.60 15.99
C ASN A 435 -3.27 7.54 15.19
N LEU A 436 -3.46 7.76 13.88
CA LEU A 436 -4.02 6.75 12.98
C LEU A 436 -3.12 5.51 12.94
N TRP A 437 -1.80 5.69 12.89
CA TRP A 437 -0.86 4.58 12.90
C TRP A 437 -0.82 3.83 14.23
N VAL A 438 -1.06 4.51 15.36
CA VAL A 438 -1.31 3.84 16.64
C VAL A 438 -2.59 3.00 16.56
N SER A 439 -3.71 3.55 16.08
CA SER A 439 -4.97 2.79 15.91
C SER A 439 -4.80 1.57 15.00
N VAL A 440 -4.06 1.71 13.89
CA VAL A 440 -3.73 0.59 13.00
C VAL A 440 -2.89 -0.45 13.74
N CYS A 441 -1.81 -0.05 14.43
CA CYS A 441 -0.99 -1.00 15.20
C CYS A 441 -1.84 -1.80 16.21
N GLN A 442 -2.70 -1.11 16.97
CA GLN A 442 -3.58 -1.75 17.96
C GLN A 442 -4.60 -2.69 17.30
N ALA A 443 -5.12 -2.36 16.12
CA ALA A 443 -6.01 -3.25 15.36
C ALA A 443 -5.34 -4.59 14.98
N TYR A 444 -4.01 -4.64 14.91
CA TYR A 444 -3.20 -5.84 14.68
C TYR A 444 -2.60 -6.44 15.95
N GLY A 445 -3.02 -5.99 17.14
CA GLY A 445 -2.57 -6.53 18.42
C GLY A 445 -1.16 -6.07 18.84
N ILE A 446 -0.66 -4.98 18.24
CA ILE A 446 0.60 -4.36 18.65
C ILE A 446 0.30 -3.38 19.79
N ASP A 447 0.74 -3.72 21.00
CA ASP A 447 0.58 -2.88 22.18
C ASP A 447 1.51 -1.65 22.11
N THR A 448 0.99 -0.55 21.59
CA THR A 448 1.70 0.73 21.53
C THR A 448 0.73 1.89 21.71
N ASN A 449 1.22 2.97 22.32
CA ASN A 449 0.54 4.27 22.42
C ASN A 449 1.28 5.37 21.65
N THR A 450 2.34 5.02 20.93
CA THR A 450 3.13 5.96 20.13
C THR A 450 3.57 5.35 18.81
N PHE A 451 3.67 6.18 17.78
CA PHE A 451 4.20 5.80 16.47
C PHE A 451 4.88 7.02 15.83
N GLY A 452 6.03 6.84 15.17
CA GLY A 452 6.79 7.94 14.57
C GLY A 452 7.38 8.90 15.61
N ASP A 453 7.31 10.20 15.34
CA ASP A 453 7.75 11.27 16.25
C ASP A 453 6.77 11.40 17.45
N PRO A 454 7.23 11.16 18.69
CA PRO A 454 6.39 11.23 19.88
C PRO A 454 5.84 12.63 20.17
N ASN A 455 6.46 13.70 19.64
CA ASN A 455 5.93 15.07 19.80
C ASN A 455 4.61 15.28 19.03
N PHE A 456 4.38 14.46 18.01
CA PHE A 456 3.19 14.50 17.18
C PHE A 456 2.33 13.26 17.36
N CYS A 457 2.33 12.64 18.54
CA CYS A 457 1.51 11.48 18.82
C CYS A 457 0.86 11.57 20.20
N THR A 458 -0.47 11.46 20.25
CA THR A 458 -1.24 11.53 21.50
C THR A 458 -2.00 10.23 21.81
N GLY A 459 -1.76 9.16 21.04
CA GLY A 459 -2.38 7.84 21.22
C GLY A 459 -3.37 7.49 20.10
N ALA A 460 -4.04 6.35 20.22
CA ALA A 460 -5.05 5.90 19.26
C ALA A 460 -6.22 6.88 19.14
N ILE A 461 -6.84 6.93 17.96
CA ILE A 461 -8.05 7.71 17.67
C ILE A 461 -9.29 6.92 18.10
N PRO A 462 -10.01 7.33 19.17
CA PRO A 462 -11.17 6.58 19.68
C PRO A 462 -12.36 6.57 18.72
N GLU A 463 -12.51 7.59 17.88
CA GLU A 463 -13.64 7.70 16.94
C GLU A 463 -13.65 6.62 15.87
N LEU A 464 -12.53 5.91 15.65
CA LEU A 464 -12.42 4.85 14.65
C LEU A 464 -13.05 3.52 15.10
N THR A 465 -13.28 3.30 16.41
CA THR A 465 -13.67 2.01 16.98
C THR A 465 -15.13 1.93 17.44
#